data_AF-A0A756RTG5-F1
#
_entry.id   AF-A0A756RTG5-F1
#
_cell.length_a   1.000
_cell.length_b   1.000
_cell.length_c   1.000
_cell.angle_alpha   90.00
_cell.angle_beta   90.00
_cell.angle_gamma   90.00
#
_symmetry.space_group_name_H-M   'P 1'
#
loop_
_entity.id
_entity.type
_entity.pdbx_description
1 polymer ?
#
loop_
_entity_poly.entity_id
_entity_poly.type
_entity_poly.pdbx_seq_one_letter_code
_entity_poly.pdbx_strand_id
1 'polypeptide(L)'
;MRLNTTGIAARMMLSLDKKAIGEKLINGRQINPTPLQVRYPQGVREVLGIMSEQLAISTADLTRILLEDALHNMGTVANSRW
;
A
#
# COMPACT_ATOMS: atom_id res chain seq x y z
N MET A 1 22.42 9.05 -9.28
CA MET A 1 21.16 9.82 -9.29
C MET A 1 20.39 9.42 -8.03
N ARG A 2 20.13 10.36 -7.10
CA ARG A 2 19.48 10.06 -5.80
C ARG A 2 17.95 10.09 -6.01
N LEU A 3 17.24 9.02 -5.64
CA LEU A 3 15.78 8.96 -5.76
C LEU A 3 15.13 9.97 -4.81
N ASN A 4 14.23 10.80 -5.35
CA ASN A 4 13.37 11.71 -4.62
C ASN A 4 12.24 10.91 -3.94
N THR A 5 12.51 10.29 -2.81
CA THR A 5 11.55 9.43 -2.09
C THR A 5 10.37 10.22 -1.52
N THR A 6 10.59 11.44 -1.06
CA THR A 6 9.53 12.31 -0.51
C THR A 6 8.48 12.72 -1.55
N GLY A 7 8.91 13.15 -2.74
CA GLY A 7 8.01 13.53 -3.83
C GLY A 7 7.27 12.34 -4.42
N ILE A 8 7.89 11.15 -4.43
CA ILE A 8 7.21 9.90 -4.81
C ILE A 8 6.13 9.56 -3.79
N ALA A 9 6.43 9.60 -2.49
CA ALA A 9 5.45 9.36 -1.42
C ALA A 9 4.26 10.33 -1.51
N ALA A 10 4.53 11.63 -1.66
CA ALA A 10 3.48 12.64 -1.79
C ALA A 10 2.55 12.37 -2.99
N ARG A 11 3.12 12.00 -4.14
CA ARG A 11 2.33 11.70 -5.35
C ARG A 11 1.52 10.42 -5.19
N MET A 12 2.07 9.39 -4.55
CA MET A 12 1.32 8.17 -4.24
C MET A 12 0.18 8.44 -3.27
N MET A 13 0.38 9.27 -2.25
CA MET A 13 -0.67 9.67 -1.33
C MET A 13 -1.84 10.39 -2.00
N LEU A 14 -1.58 11.20 -3.04
CA LEU A 14 -2.64 11.87 -3.80
C LEU A 14 -3.48 10.88 -4.61
N SER A 15 -2.90 9.76 -5.03
CA SER A 15 -3.61 8.69 -5.74
C SER A 15 -4.32 7.70 -4.81
N LEU A 16 -4.10 7.80 -3.50
CA LEU A 16 -4.70 6.90 -2.51
C LEU A 16 -5.93 7.52 -1.87
N ASP A 17 -7.05 6.78 -1.93
CA ASP A 17 -8.25 7.15 -1.21
C ASP A 17 -8.11 6.79 0.27
N LYS A 18 -7.90 7.81 1.12
CA LYS A 18 -7.71 7.62 2.57
C LYS A 18 -8.91 6.95 3.26
N LYS A 19 -10.12 7.13 2.72
CA LYS A 19 -11.34 6.54 3.27
C LYS A 19 -11.38 5.05 2.98
N ALA A 20 -11.06 4.64 1.77
CA ALA A 20 -10.91 3.23 1.37
C ALA A 20 -9.80 2.52 2.16
N ILE A 21 -8.69 3.20 2.45
CA ILE A 21 -7.63 2.68 3.35
C ILE A 21 -8.20 2.45 4.76
N GLY A 22 -8.91 3.43 5.32
CA GLY A 22 -9.57 3.32 6.62
C GLY A 22 -10.54 2.14 6.68
N GLU A 23 -11.39 1.97 5.66
CA GLU A 23 -12.32 0.86 5.55
C GLU A 23 -11.60 -0.50 5.46
N LYS A 24 -10.52 -0.61 4.66
CA LYS A 24 -9.71 -1.84 4.58
C LYS A 24 -9.00 -2.17 5.90
N LEU A 25 -8.59 -1.18 6.69
CA LEU A 25 -8.00 -1.41 8.02
C LEU A 25 -9.03 -1.90 9.04
N ILE A 26 -10.23 -1.32 9.02
CA ILE A 26 -11.30 -1.71 9.94
C ILE A 26 -11.80 -3.12 9.62
N ASN A 27 -12.02 -3.42 8.34
CA ASN A 27 -12.46 -4.75 7.89
C ASN A 27 -11.32 -5.79 7.95
N GLY A 28 -10.07 -5.38 7.71
CA GLY A 28 -8.88 -6.25 7.69
C GLY A 28 -8.39 -6.69 9.08
N ARG A 29 -8.80 -6.00 10.16
CA ARG A 29 -8.47 -6.35 11.55
C ARG A 29 -8.93 -7.75 11.98
N GLN A 30 -9.89 -8.36 11.27
CA GLN A 30 -10.37 -9.71 11.57
C GLN A 30 -9.47 -10.82 10.99
N ILE A 31 -8.58 -10.49 10.05
CA ILE A 31 -7.70 -11.47 9.42
C ILE A 31 -6.39 -11.49 10.19
N ASN A 32 -6.16 -12.59 10.93
CA ASN A 32 -4.90 -12.90 11.62
C ASN A 32 -3.70 -12.37 10.81
N PRO A 33 -2.86 -11.49 11.38
CA PRO A 33 -1.74 -10.90 10.66
C PRO A 33 -0.74 -12.01 10.36
N THR A 34 -0.86 -12.62 9.19
CA THR A 34 0.17 -13.51 8.69
C THR A 34 1.36 -12.61 8.38
N PRO A 35 2.52 -12.81 9.03
CA PRO A 35 3.65 -11.92 8.83
C PRO A 35 4.14 -12.04 7.38
N LEU A 36 3.78 -11.05 6.57
CA LEU A 36 4.21 -10.90 5.19
C LEU A 36 5.69 -10.49 5.22
N GLN A 37 6.59 -11.46 5.00
CA GLN A 37 8.01 -11.18 4.84
C GLN A 37 8.26 -10.60 3.45
N VAL A 38 8.21 -9.27 3.33
CA VAL A 38 8.43 -8.56 2.08
C VAL A 38 9.85 -8.01 2.03
N ARG A 39 10.60 -8.35 0.97
CA ARG A 39 11.86 -7.69 0.64
C ARG A 39 11.57 -6.46 -0.21
N TYR A 40 11.82 -5.27 0.35
CA TYR A 40 11.62 -4.02 -0.36
C TYR A 40 12.87 -3.66 -1.18
N PRO A 41 12.70 -3.29 -2.47
CA PRO A 41 13.75 -2.65 -3.23
C PRO A 41 14.21 -1.34 -2.59
N GLN A 42 15.43 -0.92 -2.94
CA GLN A 42 16.01 0.33 -2.43
C GLN A 42 15.11 1.53 -2.78
N GLY A 43 14.84 2.41 -1.81
CA GLY A 43 13.93 3.55 -1.94
C GLY A 43 12.45 3.24 -1.74
N VAL A 44 11.99 2.00 -2.02
CA VAL A 44 10.58 1.61 -1.81
C VAL A 44 10.24 1.59 -0.33
N ARG A 45 11.14 1.06 0.52
CA ARG A 45 10.97 1.05 1.97
C ARG A 45 10.87 2.46 2.55
N GLU A 46 11.66 3.40 2.05
CA GLU A 46 11.63 4.80 2.51
C GLU A 46 10.32 5.49 2.13
N VAL A 47 9.85 5.29 0.90
CA VAL A 47 8.54 5.81 0.44
C VAL A 47 7.41 5.26 1.30
N LEU A 48 7.39 3.94 1.51
CA LEU A 48 6.38 3.30 2.35
C LEU A 48 6.45 3.76 3.81
N GLY A 49 7.66 4.01 4.32
CA GLY A 49 7.87 4.58 5.65
C GLY A 49 7.25 5.97 5.80
N ILE A 50 7.54 6.88 4.87
CA ILE A 50 6.98 8.24 4.86
C ILE A 50 5.44 8.19 4.80
N MET A 51 4.89 7.35 3.92
CA MET A 51 3.43 7.20 3.78
C MET A 51 2.79 6.56 5.03
N SER A 52 3.45 5.57 5.63
CA SER A 52 3.04 4.91 6.87
C SER A 52 2.94 5.89 8.03
N GLU A 53 3.92 6.78 8.18
CA GLU A 53 3.91 7.84 9.20
C GLU A 53 2.76 8.83 8.96
N GLN A 54 2.56 9.28 7.71
CA GLN A 54 1.53 10.26 7.38
C GLN A 54 0.10 9.70 7.45
N LEU A 55 -0.07 8.39 7.29
CA LEU A 55 -1.36 7.69 7.44
C LEU A 55 -1.58 7.16 8.87
N ALA A 56 -0.58 7.25 9.75
CA ALA A 56 -0.60 6.71 11.10
C ALA A 56 -0.94 5.20 11.16
N ILE A 57 -0.43 4.43 10.20
CA ILE A 57 -0.63 2.97 10.11
C ILE A 57 0.69 2.25 9.99
N SER A 58 0.76 0.96 10.30
CA SER A 58 2.01 0.22 10.17
C SER A 58 2.41 0.07 8.69
N THR A 59 3.72 0.01 8.43
CA THR A 59 4.23 -0.23 7.07
C THR A 59 3.78 -1.59 6.52
N ALA A 60 3.56 -2.57 7.41
CA ALA A 60 3.06 -3.89 7.04
C ALA A 60 1.59 -3.82 6.58
N ASP A 61 0.74 -3.11 7.32
CA ASP A 61 -0.67 -2.91 6.94
C ASP A 61 -0.77 -2.10 5.64
N LEU A 62 0.03 -1.04 5.49
CA LEU A 62 0.08 -0.26 4.25
C LEU A 62 0.49 -1.14 3.06
N THR A 63 1.54 -1.97 3.22
CA THR A 63 2.01 -2.88 2.16
C THR A 63 0.95 -3.90 1.79
N ARG A 64 0.24 -4.44 2.78
CA ARG A 64 -0.86 -5.38 2.58
C ARG A 64 -2.01 -4.72 1.81
N ILE A 65 -2.43 -3.52 2.21
CA ILE A 65 -3.53 -2.79 1.55
C ILE A 65 -3.20 -2.52 0.08
N LEU A 66 -1.99 -2.05 -0.20
CA LEU A 66 -1.52 -1.81 -1.57
C LEU A 66 -1.45 -3.11 -2.38
N LEU A 67 -1.02 -4.21 -1.78
CA LEU A 67 -0.99 -5.52 -2.43
C LEU A 67 -2.41 -6.02 -2.73
N GLU A 68 -3.34 -5.93 -1.78
CA GLU A 68 -4.74 -6.31 -1.98
C GLU A 68 -5.41 -5.46 -3.07
N ASP A 69 -5.13 -4.15 -3.11
CA ASP A 69 -5.60 -3.24 -4.15
C ASP A 69 -5.03 -3.61 -5.53
N ALA A 70 -3.72 -3.87 -5.61
CA ALA A 70 -3.06 -4.31 -6.84
C ALA A 70 -3.62 -5.65 -7.35
N LEU A 71 -3.83 -6.63 -6.46
CA LEU A 71 -4.43 -7.92 -6.80
C LEU A 71 -5.89 -7.77 -7.27
N HIS A 72 -6.67 -6.91 -6.60
CA HIS A 72 -8.04 -6.62 -7.01
C HIS A 72 -8.09 -5.97 -8.39
N ASN A 73 -7.21 -5.00 -8.65
CA ASN A 73 -7.06 -4.36 -9.95
C ASN A 73 -6.51 -5.31 -11.03
N MET A 74 -5.68 -6.28 -10.68
CA MET A 74 -5.26 -7.33 -11.64
C MET A 74 -6.41 -8.30 -11.95
N GLY A 75 -7.26 -8.62 -10.97
CA GLY A 75 -8.45 -9.44 -11.18
C GLY A 75 -9.49 -8.78 -12.09
N THR A 76 -9.66 -7.46 -12.01
CA THR A 76 -10.55 -6.72 -12.92
C THR A 76 -10.00 -6.66 -14.35
N VAL A 77 -8.68 -6.57 -14.54
CA VAL A 77 -8.02 -6.65 -15.87
C VAL A 77 -8.12 -8.07 -16.45
N ALA A 78 -8.05 -9.12 -15.62
CA ALA A 78 -8.24 -10.50 -16.07
C ALA A 78 -9.69 -10.80 -16.50
N ASN A 79 -10.68 -10.13 -15.89
CA ASN A 79 -12.10 -10.38 -16.16
C ASN A 79 -12.70 -9.48 -17.26
N SER A 80 -11.95 -8.53 -17.80
CA SER A 80 -12.38 -7.66 -18.93
C SER A 80 -11.93 -8.18 -20.29
N ARG A 81 -11.65 -9.49 -20.37
CA ARG A 81 -11.19 -10.19 -21.58
C ARG A 81 -12.07 -11.42 -21.89
N TRP A 82 -13.39 -11.27 -21.83
CA TRP A 82 -14.38 -12.18 -22.43
C TRP A 82 -15.61 -11.39 -22.85
#